data_AF-A0A351I5Z1-F1
#
_entry.id   AF-A0A351I5Z1-F1
#
_cell.length_a   1.000
_cell.length_b   1.000
_cell.length_c   1.000
_cell.angle_alpha   90.00
_cell.angle_beta   90.00
_cell.angle_gamma   90.00
#
_symmetry.space_group_name_H-M   'P 1'
#
loop_
_entity.id
_entity.type
_entity.pdbx_description
1 polymer ?
#
loop_
_entity_poly.entity_id
_entity_poly.type
_entity_poly.pdbx_seq_one_letter_code
_entity_poly.pdbx_strand_id
1 'polypeptide(L)'
;MARGGAVVCLACLLAACGGPSGSMRKEVNALISARDFTGAEARIQQEKLGSYGKKNQVLYYLDLGAVQHDGGKYKESDQSFAVAETRMEELYTKSVSKAAGTLLLNDNTTEYAGERFERALVNVYRALDYLFQGDREGALVEIRKLSRLLQEYADVYGATSAAYKDDAFAQYLASLLYADDGKGDDARISLNKSKKVYEFYAASYGTPAPNFPLDAGDAQAGGELVFIHLNGTAPRKIGKSFSVAWNEAVVALKASKDDEKESAQAQ
;
A
#
# COMPACT_ATOMS: atom_id res chain seq x y z
N MET A 1 -37.37 52.20 -10.35
CA MET A 1 -35.93 52.12 -10.70
C MET A 1 -35.27 51.17 -9.71
N ALA A 2 -35.03 49.93 -10.12
CA ALA A 2 -34.58 48.84 -9.25
C ALA A 2 -33.06 48.89 -9.05
N ARG A 3 -32.64 48.70 -7.80
CA ARG A 3 -31.24 48.72 -7.35
C ARG A 3 -30.53 47.45 -7.81
N GLY A 4 -29.41 47.62 -8.53
CA GLY A 4 -28.53 46.52 -8.94
C GLY A 4 -27.72 46.00 -7.75
N GLY A 5 -27.96 44.74 -7.37
CA GLY A 5 -27.13 44.02 -6.41
C GLY A 5 -25.97 43.34 -7.12
N ALA A 6 -24.74 43.71 -6.76
CA ALA A 6 -23.54 43.02 -7.19
C ALA A 6 -23.46 41.65 -6.52
N VAL A 7 -23.58 40.58 -7.31
CA VAL A 7 -23.31 39.21 -6.86
C VAL A 7 -21.80 39.02 -6.85
N VAL A 8 -21.21 39.06 -5.65
CA VAL A 8 -19.83 38.62 -5.44
C VAL A 8 -19.84 37.09 -5.47
N CYS A 9 -19.51 36.51 -6.63
CA CYS A 9 -19.20 35.09 -6.73
C CYS A 9 -17.89 34.81 -5.98
N LEU A 10 -18.00 34.42 -4.72
CA LEU A 10 -16.90 33.86 -3.95
C LEU A 10 -16.58 32.48 -4.55
N ALA A 11 -15.67 32.46 -5.52
CA ALA A 11 -15.02 31.26 -6.00
C ALA A 11 -14.11 30.72 -4.87
N CYS A 12 -14.71 30.03 -3.90
CA CYS A 12 -13.97 29.23 -2.94
C CYS A 12 -13.31 28.09 -3.71
N LEU A 13 -11.99 28.26 -3.92
CA LEU A 13 -11.03 27.28 -4.38
C LEU A 13 -11.39 25.88 -3.88
N LEU A 14 -11.72 24.99 -4.81
CA LEU A 14 -11.79 23.56 -4.57
C LEU A 14 -10.37 23.08 -4.25
N ALA A 15 -9.95 23.21 -3.01
CA ALA A 15 -8.80 22.49 -2.50
C ALA A 15 -9.13 21.00 -2.63
N ALA A 16 -8.57 20.36 -3.65
CA ALA A 16 -8.64 18.93 -3.87
C ALA A 16 -7.98 18.22 -2.69
N CYS A 17 -8.76 18.03 -1.62
CA CYS A 17 -8.35 17.36 -0.40
C CYS A 17 -8.51 15.85 -0.61
N GLY A 18 -7.47 15.19 -1.09
CA GLY A 18 -7.50 13.73 -1.25
C GLY A 18 -6.31 13.15 -2.01
N GLY A 19 -5.09 13.35 -1.50
CA GLY A 19 -3.88 12.78 -2.08
C GLY A 19 -3.59 13.25 -3.52
N PRO A 20 -2.65 12.58 -4.21
CA PRO A 20 -2.25 12.98 -5.55
C PRO A 20 -3.41 13.04 -6.53
N SER A 21 -3.39 14.02 -7.44
CA SER A 21 -4.42 14.14 -8.47
C SER A 21 -4.40 12.94 -9.42
N GLY A 22 -5.55 12.63 -10.03
CA GLY A 22 -5.64 11.54 -11.00
C GLY A 22 -4.73 11.74 -12.23
N SER A 23 -4.48 12.98 -12.63
CA SER A 23 -3.54 13.33 -13.71
C SER A 23 -2.09 13.06 -13.31
N MET A 24 -1.68 13.49 -12.11
CA MET A 24 -0.32 13.25 -11.60
C MET A 24 -0.01 11.75 -11.53
N ARG A 25 -0.93 10.93 -10.99
CA ARG A 25 -0.76 9.47 -10.96
C ARG A 25 -0.64 8.86 -12.36
N LYS A 26 -1.42 9.34 -13.34
CA LYS A 26 -1.32 8.87 -14.72
C LYS A 26 0.05 9.17 -15.32
N GLU A 27 0.59 10.37 -15.04
CA GLU A 27 1.90 10.81 -15.52
C GLU A 27 3.03 9.97 -14.91
N VAL A 28 3.04 9.79 -13.59
CA VAL A 28 4.01 8.94 -12.88
C VAL A 28 3.94 7.50 -13.42
N ASN A 29 2.74 6.93 -13.57
CA ASN A 29 2.58 5.59 -14.12
C ASN A 29 3.07 5.45 -15.57
N ALA A 30 2.93 6.50 -16.39
CA ALA A 30 3.45 6.52 -17.75
C ALA A 30 4.99 6.50 -17.76
N LEU A 31 5.63 7.26 -16.86
CA LEU A 31 7.08 7.27 -16.68
C LEU A 31 7.59 5.90 -16.21
N ILE A 32 6.94 5.30 -15.20
CA ILE A 32 7.23 3.93 -14.72
C ILE A 32 7.10 2.91 -15.86
N SER A 33 6.02 2.98 -16.64
CA SER A 33 5.78 2.07 -17.78
C SER A 33 6.85 2.21 -18.88
N ALA A 34 7.39 3.42 -19.05
CA ALA A 34 8.50 3.70 -19.95
C ALA A 34 9.89 3.36 -19.36
N ARG A 35 9.93 2.84 -18.12
CA ARG A 35 11.15 2.62 -17.31
C ARG A 35 11.96 3.89 -17.04
N ASP A 36 11.32 5.06 -17.14
CA ASP A 36 11.90 6.34 -16.75
C ASP A 36 11.68 6.56 -15.24
N PHE A 37 12.39 5.76 -14.44
CA PHE A 37 12.30 5.84 -12.98
C PHE A 37 12.88 7.15 -12.42
N THR A 38 13.88 7.72 -13.10
CA THR A 38 14.45 9.02 -12.70
C THR A 38 13.45 10.15 -12.94
N GLY A 39 12.75 10.15 -14.07
CA GLY A 39 11.67 11.08 -14.33
C GLY A 39 10.50 10.91 -13.36
N ALA A 40 10.09 9.66 -13.08
CA ALA A 40 9.05 9.36 -12.10
C ALA A 40 9.42 9.87 -10.69
N GLU A 41 10.66 9.65 -10.25
CA GLU A 41 11.17 10.14 -8.98
C GLU A 41 11.13 11.67 -8.91
N ALA A 42 11.67 12.35 -9.93
CA ALA A 42 11.68 13.81 -9.99
C ALA A 42 10.26 14.39 -9.96
N ARG A 43 9.32 13.73 -10.66
CA ARG A 43 7.91 14.11 -10.70
C ARG A 43 7.25 14.01 -9.32
N ILE A 44 7.50 12.93 -8.58
CA ILE A 44 7.01 12.74 -7.20
C ILE A 44 7.59 13.81 -6.28
N GLN A 45 8.91 14.05 -6.34
CA GLN A 45 9.60 15.04 -5.52
C GLN A 45 9.06 16.45 -5.73
N GLN A 46 8.79 16.85 -6.97
CA GLN A 46 8.22 18.17 -7.32
C GLN A 46 6.85 18.39 -6.64
N GLU A 47 6.09 17.33 -6.41
CA GLU A 47 4.72 17.39 -5.91
C GLU A 47 4.59 17.18 -4.40
N LYS A 48 5.71 17.06 -3.68
CA LYS A 48 5.71 16.79 -2.24
C LYS A 48 4.76 17.70 -1.46
N LEU A 49 4.73 18.99 -1.79
CA LEU A 49 3.84 19.97 -1.17
C LEU A 49 2.59 20.31 -2.01
N GLY A 50 2.64 20.06 -3.32
CA GLY A 50 1.54 20.31 -4.24
C GLY A 50 0.46 19.23 -4.13
N SER A 51 0.65 18.11 -4.84
CA SER A 51 -0.33 17.03 -4.93
C SER A 51 -0.43 16.17 -3.66
N TYR A 52 0.67 15.97 -2.91
CA TYR A 52 0.60 15.23 -1.65
C TYR A 52 0.22 16.13 -0.47
N GLY A 53 0.90 17.28 -0.36
CA GLY A 53 0.74 18.19 0.76
C GLY A 53 1.16 17.59 2.10
N LYS A 54 0.93 18.33 3.19
CA LYS A 54 1.32 17.91 4.54
C LYS A 54 0.55 16.68 5.04
N LYS A 55 -0.67 16.46 4.58
CA LYS A 55 -1.55 15.37 5.05
C LYS A 55 -1.19 14.00 4.48
N ASN A 56 -0.49 13.93 3.35
CA ASN A 56 -0.20 12.67 2.65
C ASN A 56 1.31 12.38 2.61
N GLN A 57 2.06 12.78 3.66
CA GLN A 57 3.50 12.55 3.72
C GLN A 57 3.85 11.05 3.76
N VAL A 58 3.05 10.21 4.42
CA VAL A 58 3.23 8.75 4.36
C VAL A 58 3.16 8.28 2.91
N LEU A 59 2.09 8.61 2.19
CA LEU A 59 1.90 8.21 0.79
C LEU A 59 3.00 8.76 -0.12
N TYR A 60 3.47 9.99 0.11
CA TYR A 60 4.61 10.55 -0.61
C TYR A 60 5.86 9.68 -0.51
N TYR A 61 6.22 9.25 0.70
CA TYR A 61 7.41 8.42 0.91
C TYR A 61 7.22 6.97 0.44
N LEU A 62 5.99 6.45 0.46
CA LEU A 62 5.68 5.15 -0.14
C LEU A 62 5.89 5.17 -1.66
N ASP A 63 5.29 6.14 -2.36
CA ASP A 63 5.43 6.27 -3.81
C ASP A 63 6.89 6.53 -4.21
N LEU A 64 7.59 7.39 -3.45
CA LEU A 64 8.99 7.70 -3.69
C LEU A 64 9.90 6.47 -3.50
N GLY A 65 9.72 5.73 -2.40
CA GLY A 65 10.48 4.52 -2.12
C GLY A 65 10.27 3.46 -3.19
N ALA A 66 9.02 3.22 -3.60
CA ALA A 66 8.71 2.24 -4.65
C ALA A 66 9.38 2.59 -5.98
N VAL A 67 9.33 3.85 -6.42
CA VAL A 67 9.99 4.28 -7.67
C VAL A 67 11.51 4.20 -7.57
N GLN A 68 12.08 4.51 -6.40
CA GLN A 68 13.52 4.36 -6.16
C GLN A 68 13.94 2.89 -6.20
N HIS A 69 13.16 1.98 -5.61
CA HIS A 69 13.37 0.53 -5.68
C HIS A 69 13.37 0.03 -7.13
N ASP A 70 12.33 0.39 -7.89
CA ASP A 70 12.19 -0.01 -9.30
C ASP A 70 13.34 0.54 -10.17
N GLY A 71 13.86 1.72 -9.80
CA GLY A 71 15.03 2.36 -10.41
C GLY A 71 16.39 1.80 -9.97
N GLY A 72 16.42 0.79 -9.08
CA GLY A 72 17.65 0.20 -8.56
C GLY A 72 18.38 1.06 -7.51
N LYS A 73 17.73 2.10 -7.00
CA LYS A 73 18.25 3.00 -5.95
C LYS A 73 17.87 2.48 -4.57
N TYR A 74 18.32 1.28 -4.25
CA TYR A 74 17.87 0.52 -3.07
C TYR A 74 18.19 1.21 -1.75
N LYS A 75 19.29 1.95 -1.67
CA LYS A 75 19.66 2.70 -0.47
C LYS A 75 18.73 3.89 -0.24
N GLU A 76 18.43 4.64 -1.30
CA GLU A 76 17.50 5.77 -1.27
C GLU A 76 16.07 5.29 -1.00
N SER A 77 15.69 4.17 -1.60
CA SER A 77 14.43 3.47 -1.34
C SER A 77 14.26 3.14 0.14
N ASP A 78 15.26 2.47 0.75
CA ASP A 78 15.25 2.15 2.18
C ASP A 78 15.10 3.41 3.04
N GLN A 79 15.79 4.50 2.70
CA GLN A 79 15.66 5.78 3.40
C GLN A 79 14.24 6.36 3.30
N SER A 80 13.64 6.35 2.11
CA SER A 80 12.25 6.80 1.91
C SER A 80 11.28 5.94 2.72
N PHE A 81 11.42 4.61 2.65
CA PHE A 81 10.59 3.69 3.43
C PHE A 81 10.81 3.80 4.94
N ALA A 82 12.02 4.12 5.42
CA ALA A 82 12.30 4.39 6.84
C ALA A 82 11.51 5.59 7.35
N VAL A 83 11.44 6.65 6.53
CA VAL A 83 10.66 7.84 6.87
C VAL A 83 9.16 7.52 6.85
N ALA A 84 8.69 6.71 5.89
CA ALA A 84 7.31 6.24 5.87
C ALA A 84 6.96 5.41 7.13
N GLU A 85 7.79 4.41 7.47
CA GLU A 85 7.63 3.54 8.66
C GLU A 85 7.50 4.39 9.93
N THR A 86 8.45 5.31 10.15
CA THR A 86 8.46 6.21 11.32
C THR A 86 7.18 7.04 11.41
N ARG A 87 6.71 7.59 10.29
CA ARG A 87 5.48 8.40 10.25
C ARG A 87 4.23 7.57 10.49
N MET A 88 4.16 6.36 9.94
CA MET A 88 3.08 5.42 10.19
C MET A 88 2.98 5.06 11.67
N GLU A 89 4.13 4.82 12.33
CA GLU A 89 4.18 4.55 13.78
C GLU A 89 3.71 5.76 14.61
N GLU A 90 4.22 6.97 14.32
CA GLU A 90 3.79 8.19 15.00
C GLU A 90 2.27 8.41 14.92
N LEU A 91 1.69 8.21 13.72
CA LEU A 91 0.26 8.39 13.48
C LEU A 91 -0.58 7.29 14.11
N TYR A 92 -0.09 6.05 14.11
CA TYR A 92 -0.74 4.94 14.81
C TYR A 92 -0.79 5.19 16.31
N THR A 93 0.33 5.56 16.95
CA THR A 93 0.38 5.89 18.39
C THR A 93 -0.58 7.04 18.72
N LYS A 94 -0.58 8.12 17.94
CA LYS A 94 -1.52 9.23 18.13
C LYS A 94 -2.97 8.78 18.04
N SER A 95 -3.31 7.89 17.09
CA SER A 95 -4.66 7.38 16.91
C SER A 95 -5.14 6.57 18.11
N VAL A 96 -4.29 5.71 18.67
CA VAL A 96 -4.56 4.92 19.88
C VAL A 96 -4.73 5.84 21.10
N SER A 97 -3.84 6.83 21.26
CA SER A 97 -3.97 7.82 22.34
C SER A 97 -5.25 8.66 22.25
N LYS A 98 -5.66 9.07 21.03
CA LYS A 98 -6.92 9.79 20.81
C LYS A 98 -8.15 8.92 21.09
N ALA A 99 -8.12 7.64 20.71
CA ALA A 99 -9.21 6.70 20.97
C ALA A 99 -9.45 6.48 22.49
N ALA A 100 -8.40 6.55 23.31
CA ALA A 100 -8.52 6.50 24.78
C ALA A 100 -9.03 7.82 25.40
N GLY A 101 -8.93 8.94 24.68
CA GLY A 101 -9.18 10.29 25.21
C GLY A 101 -10.44 11.00 24.71
N THR A 102 -11.08 10.61 23.59
CA THR A 102 -12.21 11.41 23.06
C THR A 102 -13.14 10.66 22.09
N LEU A 103 -14.43 10.57 22.46
CA LEU A 103 -15.57 10.21 21.59
C LEU A 103 -16.05 11.37 20.68
N LEU A 104 -15.37 12.52 20.66
CA LEU A 104 -15.92 13.77 20.14
C LEU A 104 -14.85 14.71 19.54
N LEU A 105 -14.23 14.36 18.41
CA LEU A 105 -13.62 15.36 17.51
C LEU A 105 -13.74 14.86 16.07
N ASN A 106 -14.69 15.42 15.32
CA ASN A 106 -14.73 15.31 13.87
C ASN A 106 -13.63 16.19 13.28
N ASP A 107 -12.41 15.67 13.24
CA ASP A 107 -11.27 16.41 12.72
C ASP A 107 -10.99 16.04 11.26
N ASN A 108 -11.53 16.83 10.34
CA ASN A 108 -11.29 16.76 8.89
C ASN A 108 -9.82 17.11 8.51
N THR A 109 -8.91 17.15 9.50
CA THR A 109 -7.47 17.37 9.36
C THR A 109 -6.62 16.10 9.47
N THR A 110 -7.26 14.93 9.60
CA THR A 110 -6.58 13.64 9.76
C THR A 110 -5.53 13.40 8.66
N GLU A 111 -4.29 13.20 9.08
CA GLU A 111 -3.18 12.80 8.21
C GLU A 111 -3.38 11.35 7.75
N TYR A 112 -2.95 11.03 6.53
CA TYR A 112 -2.97 9.67 6.02
C TYR A 112 -1.95 8.82 6.78
N ALA A 113 -2.44 7.90 7.62
CA ALA A 113 -1.62 7.07 8.49
C ALA A 113 -1.00 5.84 7.79
N GLY A 114 -1.38 5.58 6.54
CA GLY A 114 -1.05 4.34 5.86
C GLY A 114 -2.02 3.21 6.22
N GLU A 115 -2.34 2.38 5.23
CA GLU A 115 -3.15 1.18 5.43
C GLU A 115 -2.30 0.04 6.02
N ARG A 116 -2.95 -0.93 6.67
CA ARG A 116 -2.24 -2.08 7.29
C ARG A 116 -1.39 -2.87 6.28
N PHE A 117 -1.88 -3.03 5.05
CA PHE A 117 -1.12 -3.71 4.01
C PHE A 117 0.09 -2.90 3.55
N GLU A 118 -0.01 -1.57 3.53
CA GLU A 118 1.12 -0.69 3.19
C GLU A 118 2.21 -0.78 4.25
N ARG A 119 1.84 -0.87 5.53
CA ARG A 119 2.80 -1.08 6.63
C ARG A 119 3.58 -2.39 6.47
N ALA A 120 2.90 -3.48 6.12
CA ALA A 120 3.57 -4.76 5.83
C ALA A 120 4.47 -4.65 4.58
N LEU A 121 3.97 -3.98 3.53
CA LEU A 121 4.68 -3.78 2.28
C LEU A 121 5.96 -2.95 2.45
N VAL A 122 5.98 -1.98 3.38
CA VAL A 122 7.19 -1.23 3.74
C VAL A 122 8.31 -2.17 4.20
N ASN A 123 8.04 -3.11 5.10
CA ASN A 123 9.06 -4.06 5.54
C ASN A 123 9.46 -5.04 4.43
N VAL A 124 8.53 -5.40 3.52
CA VAL A 124 8.85 -6.22 2.34
C VAL A 124 9.82 -5.48 1.41
N TYR A 125 9.54 -4.23 1.03
CA TYR A 125 10.45 -3.46 0.17
C TYR A 125 11.80 -3.22 0.85
N ARG A 126 11.82 -2.85 2.12
CA ARG A 126 13.07 -2.66 2.87
C ARG A 126 13.89 -3.96 2.92
N ALA A 127 13.24 -5.11 3.14
CA ALA A 127 13.93 -6.40 3.08
C ALA A 127 14.55 -6.65 1.70
N LEU A 128 13.80 -6.40 0.62
CA LEU A 128 14.30 -6.52 -0.75
C LEU A 128 15.44 -5.54 -1.04
N ASP A 129 15.32 -4.28 -0.61
CA ASP A 129 16.36 -3.25 -0.73
C ASP A 129 17.67 -3.70 -0.09
N TYR A 130 17.61 -4.27 1.11
CA TYR A 130 18.77 -4.84 1.79
C TYR A 130 19.35 -6.03 1.02
N LEU A 131 18.52 -6.95 0.51
CA LEU A 131 19.00 -8.08 -0.30
C LEU A 131 19.71 -7.64 -1.57
N PHE A 132 19.16 -6.66 -2.30
CA PHE A 132 19.81 -6.14 -3.51
C PHE A 132 21.10 -5.39 -3.23
N GLN A 133 21.30 -4.91 -1.99
CA GLN A 133 22.56 -4.35 -1.51
C GLN A 133 23.54 -5.42 -0.98
N GLY A 134 23.14 -6.69 -0.95
CA GLY A 134 23.93 -7.78 -0.36
C GLY A 134 23.93 -7.78 1.18
N ASP A 135 23.09 -6.95 1.81
CA ASP A 135 22.95 -6.87 3.27
C ASP A 135 21.88 -7.83 3.76
N ARG A 136 22.29 -9.06 3.99
CA ARG A 136 21.40 -10.12 4.44
C ARG A 136 20.92 -9.92 5.88
N GLU A 137 21.76 -9.35 6.74
CA GLU A 137 21.40 -9.09 8.14
C GLU A 137 20.30 -8.03 8.23
N GLY A 138 20.43 -6.94 7.45
CA GLY A 138 19.40 -5.91 7.30
C GLY A 138 18.08 -6.49 6.81
N ALA A 139 18.10 -7.37 5.81
CA ALA A 139 16.90 -8.03 5.30
C ALA A 139 16.19 -8.84 6.40
N LEU A 140 16.94 -9.60 7.21
CA LEU A 140 16.39 -10.37 8.31
C LEU A 140 15.83 -9.51 9.45
N VAL A 141 16.38 -8.31 9.69
CA VAL A 141 15.80 -7.35 10.64
C VAL A 141 14.39 -6.95 10.19
N GLU A 142 14.23 -6.62 8.90
CA GLU A 142 12.94 -6.22 8.34
C GLU A 142 11.93 -7.38 8.33
N ILE A 143 12.36 -8.61 8.05
CA ILE A 143 11.50 -9.80 8.16
C ILE A 143 11.02 -10.05 9.59
N ARG A 144 11.86 -9.80 10.61
CA ARG A 144 11.45 -9.92 12.02
C ARG A 144 10.46 -8.83 12.41
N LYS A 145 10.64 -7.60 11.91
CA LYS A 145 9.66 -6.50 12.08
C LYS A 145 8.32 -6.88 11.45
N LEU A 146 8.34 -7.35 10.20
CA LEU A 146 7.17 -7.83 9.46
C LEU A 146 6.44 -8.96 10.21
N SER A 147 7.18 -9.96 10.68
CA SER A 147 6.62 -11.09 11.44
C SER A 147 5.90 -10.62 12.70
N ARG A 148 6.49 -9.67 13.44
CA ARG A 148 5.86 -9.07 14.62
C ARG A 148 4.62 -8.26 14.26
N LEU A 149 4.68 -7.46 13.19
CA LEU A 149 3.56 -6.65 12.72
C LEU A 149 2.36 -7.51 12.33
N LEU A 150 2.58 -8.57 11.55
CA LEU A 150 1.52 -9.49 11.13
C LEU A 150 0.94 -10.27 12.31
N GLN A 151 1.78 -10.63 13.30
CA GLN A 151 1.29 -11.24 14.54
C GLN A 151 0.40 -10.27 15.33
N GLU A 152 0.81 -9.00 15.49
CA GLU A 152 -0.02 -7.96 16.12
C GLU A 152 -1.38 -7.84 15.41
N TYR A 153 -1.39 -7.83 14.07
CA TYR A 153 -2.63 -7.75 13.31
C TYR A 153 -3.51 -8.99 13.48
N ALA A 154 -2.92 -10.18 13.53
CA ALA A 154 -3.66 -11.40 13.80
C ALA A 154 -4.28 -11.38 15.22
N ASP A 155 -3.55 -10.87 16.21
CA ASP A 155 -4.02 -10.81 17.60
C ASP A 155 -5.13 -9.76 17.79
N VAL A 156 -5.00 -8.58 17.16
CA VAL A 156 -5.94 -7.47 17.29
C VAL A 156 -7.18 -7.64 16.38
N TYR A 157 -7.00 -8.13 15.16
CA TYR A 157 -8.04 -8.17 14.13
C TYR A 157 -8.47 -9.58 13.71
N GLY A 158 -7.87 -10.64 14.27
CA GLY A 158 -8.08 -12.02 13.84
C GLY A 158 -9.52 -12.52 13.94
N ALA A 159 -10.31 -11.95 14.86
CA ALA A 159 -11.72 -12.26 15.05
C ALA A 159 -12.67 -11.56 14.05
N THR A 160 -12.19 -10.55 13.30
CA THR A 160 -13.01 -9.77 12.36
C THR A 160 -12.71 -10.20 10.92
N SER A 161 -13.70 -10.74 10.21
CA SER A 161 -13.49 -11.43 8.93
C SER A 161 -13.06 -10.54 7.74
N ALA A 162 -13.20 -9.22 7.84
CA ALA A 162 -12.99 -8.29 6.72
C ALA A 162 -11.66 -7.51 6.76
N ALA A 163 -10.88 -7.61 7.85
CA ALA A 163 -9.65 -6.82 8.01
C ALA A 163 -8.43 -7.54 7.44
N TYR A 164 -7.57 -6.81 6.71
CA TYR A 164 -6.20 -7.28 6.40
C TYR A 164 -5.48 -7.61 7.71
N LYS A 165 -5.02 -8.87 7.82
CA LYS A 165 -4.46 -9.45 9.04
C LYS A 165 -3.17 -10.26 8.83
N ASP A 166 -2.92 -10.68 7.59
CA ASP A 166 -1.77 -11.47 7.20
C ASP A 166 -1.56 -11.34 5.68
N ASP A 167 -0.40 -11.73 5.17
CA ASP A 167 -0.07 -11.61 3.75
C ASP A 167 0.72 -12.81 3.22
N ALA A 168 0.20 -13.38 2.13
CA ALA A 168 0.71 -14.63 1.60
C ALA A 168 2.14 -14.49 1.05
N PHE A 169 2.44 -13.39 0.37
CA PHE A 169 3.75 -13.16 -0.23
C PHE A 169 4.77 -12.75 0.84
N ALA A 170 4.38 -11.85 1.75
CA ALA A 170 5.17 -11.44 2.90
C ALA A 170 5.65 -12.65 3.73
N GLN A 171 4.73 -13.57 4.03
CA GLN A 171 5.07 -14.81 4.75
C GLN A 171 5.96 -15.74 3.91
N TYR A 172 5.77 -15.80 2.59
CA TYR A 172 6.63 -16.61 1.74
C TYR A 172 8.06 -16.05 1.68
N LEU A 173 8.21 -14.74 1.49
CA LEU A 173 9.51 -14.08 1.52
C LEU A 173 10.22 -14.28 2.87
N ALA A 174 9.48 -14.16 3.98
CA ALA A 174 10.00 -14.45 5.30
C ALA A 174 10.50 -15.90 5.41
N SER A 175 9.74 -16.86 4.88
CA SER A 175 10.12 -18.27 4.84
C SER A 175 11.45 -18.50 4.11
N LEU A 176 11.59 -17.92 2.91
CA LEU A 176 12.81 -18.04 2.10
C LEU A 176 14.03 -17.48 2.85
N LEU A 177 13.88 -16.31 3.48
CA LEU A 177 14.98 -15.67 4.20
C LEU A 177 15.36 -16.38 5.50
N TYR A 178 14.39 -16.94 6.22
CA TYR A 178 14.68 -17.79 7.37
C TYR A 178 15.34 -19.11 6.96
N ALA A 179 14.90 -19.73 5.86
CA ALA A 179 15.49 -20.98 5.36
C ALA A 179 16.96 -20.75 4.99
N ASP A 180 17.23 -19.67 4.25
CA ASP A 180 18.58 -19.24 3.92
C ASP A 180 19.39 -19.04 5.21
N ASP A 181 18.82 -18.42 6.27
CA ASP A 181 19.46 -18.14 7.59
C ASP A 181 19.66 -19.39 8.47
N GLY A 182 19.33 -20.58 7.95
CA GLY A 182 19.40 -21.82 8.70
C GLY A 182 18.33 -21.94 9.80
N LYS A 183 17.31 -21.07 9.79
CA LYS A 183 16.20 -21.04 10.74
C LYS A 183 15.03 -21.87 10.24
N GLY A 184 15.23 -23.17 10.12
CA GLY A 184 14.26 -24.11 9.53
C GLY A 184 12.88 -24.09 10.19
N ASP A 185 12.79 -23.93 11.51
CA ASP A 185 11.50 -23.84 12.20
C ASP A 185 10.74 -22.55 11.86
N ASP A 186 11.40 -21.40 11.91
CA ASP A 186 10.80 -20.11 11.53
C ASP A 186 10.38 -20.13 10.06
N ALA A 187 11.23 -20.70 9.20
CA ALA A 187 10.96 -20.86 7.78
C ALA A 187 9.70 -21.71 7.51
N ARG A 188 9.58 -22.86 8.20
CA ARG A 188 8.41 -23.75 8.13
C ARG A 188 7.16 -23.07 8.66
N ILE A 189 7.24 -22.34 9.77
CA ILE A 189 6.10 -21.60 10.34
C ILE A 189 5.59 -20.56 9.33
N SER A 190 6.48 -19.75 8.78
CA SER A 190 6.14 -18.74 7.77
C SER A 190 5.59 -19.36 6.48
N LEU A 191 6.13 -20.48 6.01
CA LEU A 191 5.60 -21.18 4.83
C LEU A 191 4.17 -21.69 5.07
N ASN A 192 3.89 -22.24 6.25
CA ASN A 192 2.54 -22.70 6.60
C ASN A 192 1.54 -21.55 6.70
N LYS A 193 1.95 -20.40 7.27
CA LYS A 193 1.14 -19.18 7.26
C LYS A 193 0.88 -18.72 5.83
N SER A 194 1.91 -18.68 4.98
CA SER A 194 1.78 -18.31 3.57
C SER A 194 0.76 -19.19 2.83
N LYS A 195 0.89 -20.52 2.93
CA LYS A 195 -0.04 -21.50 2.33
C LYS A 195 -1.49 -21.21 2.76
N LYS A 196 -1.72 -20.98 4.06
CA LYS A 196 -3.06 -20.67 4.60
C LYS A 196 -3.63 -19.35 4.07
N VAL A 197 -2.82 -18.31 3.91
CA VAL A 197 -3.29 -17.04 3.35
C VAL A 197 -3.57 -17.18 1.86
N TYR A 198 -2.77 -17.96 1.11
CA TYR A 198 -3.06 -18.24 -0.30
C TYR A 198 -4.35 -19.02 -0.51
N GLU A 199 -4.75 -19.94 0.39
CA GLU A 199 -6.07 -20.58 0.33
C GLU A 199 -7.20 -19.55 0.37
N PHE A 200 -7.08 -18.54 1.24
CA PHE A 200 -8.02 -17.43 1.32
C PHE A 200 -7.97 -16.54 0.07
N TYR A 201 -6.79 -16.23 -0.46
CA TYR A 201 -6.64 -15.43 -1.69
C TYR A 201 -7.20 -16.16 -2.92
N ALA A 202 -7.05 -17.48 -3.01
CA ALA A 202 -7.63 -18.28 -4.08
C ALA A 202 -9.16 -18.18 -4.06
N ALA A 203 -9.76 -18.32 -2.87
CA ALA A 203 -11.21 -18.25 -2.70
C ALA A 203 -11.79 -16.83 -2.92
N SER A 204 -11.04 -15.79 -2.53
CA SER A 204 -11.55 -14.40 -2.52
C SER A 204 -11.18 -13.59 -3.75
N TYR A 205 -10.02 -13.86 -4.34
CA TYR A 205 -9.40 -13.06 -5.40
C TYR A 205 -9.00 -13.89 -6.63
N GLY A 206 -9.19 -15.20 -6.62
CA GLY A 206 -8.77 -16.09 -7.72
C GLY A 206 -7.25 -16.16 -7.88
N THR A 207 -6.49 -15.89 -6.81
CA THR A 207 -5.02 -15.93 -6.81
C THR A 207 -4.54 -17.18 -6.08
N PRO A 208 -4.26 -18.29 -6.78
CA PRO A 208 -3.82 -19.53 -6.13
C PRO A 208 -2.40 -19.41 -5.57
N ALA A 209 -2.07 -20.32 -4.65
CA ALA A 209 -0.70 -20.48 -4.18
C ALA A 209 0.26 -20.81 -5.34
N PRO A 210 1.51 -20.29 -5.32
CA PRO A 210 2.57 -20.82 -6.16
C PRO A 210 2.93 -22.25 -5.74
N ASN A 211 3.68 -22.94 -6.59
CA ASN A 211 4.26 -24.23 -6.21
C ASN A 211 5.34 -24.03 -5.15
N PHE A 212 5.31 -24.81 -4.08
CA PHE A 212 6.32 -24.81 -3.00
C PHE A 212 7.07 -26.15 -3.04
N PRO A 213 8.11 -26.29 -3.89
CA PRO A 213 8.74 -27.58 -4.16
C PRO A 213 9.60 -28.10 -3.00
N LEU A 214 10.11 -27.20 -2.16
CA LEU A 214 10.89 -27.56 -0.97
C LEU A 214 10.10 -27.30 0.30
N ASP A 215 10.18 -28.25 1.22
CA ASP A 215 9.74 -28.02 2.59
C ASP A 215 10.86 -27.25 3.31
N ALA A 216 10.55 -26.02 3.72
CA ALA A 216 11.52 -25.07 4.31
C ALA A 216 12.21 -25.54 5.61
N GLY A 217 11.84 -26.71 6.14
CA GLY A 217 12.48 -27.35 7.30
C GLY A 217 13.40 -28.52 6.96
N ASP A 218 13.50 -28.94 5.70
CA ASP A 218 14.32 -30.08 5.29
C ASP A 218 15.70 -29.63 4.79
N ALA A 219 16.69 -29.68 5.68
CA ALA A 219 18.08 -29.35 5.39
C ALA A 219 18.73 -30.27 4.32
N GLN A 220 18.09 -31.38 3.95
CA GLN A 220 18.60 -32.32 2.94
C GLN A 220 18.00 -32.08 1.54
N ALA A 221 17.04 -31.16 1.40
CA ALA A 221 16.28 -30.98 0.16
C ALA A 221 17.02 -30.26 -0.98
N GLY A 222 18.30 -29.92 -0.80
CA GLY A 222 19.12 -29.19 -1.79
C GLY A 222 18.95 -27.68 -1.71
N GLY A 223 19.48 -26.95 -2.71
CA GLY A 223 19.35 -25.50 -2.82
C GLY A 223 18.26 -25.11 -3.83
N GLU A 224 17.52 -24.03 -3.56
CA GLU A 224 16.52 -23.46 -4.47
C GLU A 224 16.99 -22.12 -5.04
N LEU A 225 16.71 -21.89 -6.32
CA LEU A 225 16.82 -20.56 -6.91
C LEU A 225 15.40 -20.04 -7.18
N VAL A 226 14.99 -19.04 -6.41
CA VAL A 226 13.66 -18.43 -6.55
C VAL A 226 13.77 -17.14 -7.35
N PHE A 227 13.05 -17.08 -8.48
CA PHE A 227 12.92 -15.86 -9.26
C PHE A 227 11.62 -15.14 -8.89
N ILE A 228 11.75 -13.97 -8.26
CA ILE A 228 10.61 -13.11 -7.96
C ILE A 228 10.49 -12.09 -9.10
N HIS A 229 9.39 -12.14 -9.84
CA HIS A 229 9.08 -11.18 -10.89
C HIS A 229 7.83 -10.40 -10.52
N LEU A 230 7.99 -9.13 -10.17
CA LEU A 230 6.88 -8.23 -9.90
C LEU A 230 6.35 -7.71 -11.25
N ASN A 231 5.17 -8.19 -11.65
CA ASN A 231 4.48 -7.76 -12.87
C ASN A 231 3.07 -7.28 -12.53
N GLY A 232 2.65 -6.22 -13.23
CA GLY A 232 1.27 -5.77 -13.21
C GLY A 232 1.15 -4.26 -13.16
N THR A 233 -0.02 -3.76 -13.58
CA THR A 233 -0.35 -2.35 -13.38
C THR A 233 -0.84 -2.15 -11.94
N ALA A 234 -0.41 -1.07 -11.29
CA ALA A 234 -0.94 -0.69 -9.99
C ALA A 234 -2.49 -0.67 -10.02
N PRO A 235 -3.17 -1.35 -9.08
CA PRO A 235 -4.63 -1.40 -9.07
C PRO A 235 -5.20 0.00 -8.85
N ARG A 236 -6.19 0.38 -9.67
CA ARG A 236 -6.88 1.67 -9.48
C ARG A 236 -7.99 1.52 -8.46
N LYS A 237 -7.87 2.21 -7.32
CA LYS A 237 -8.97 2.35 -6.36
C LYS A 237 -10.07 3.22 -6.99
N ILE A 238 -11.20 2.60 -7.32
CA ILE A 238 -12.39 3.31 -7.82
C ILE A 238 -13.29 3.58 -6.62
N GLY A 239 -13.40 4.85 -6.23
CA GLY A 239 -14.34 5.28 -5.18
C GLY A 239 -15.78 5.19 -5.69
N LYS A 240 -16.64 4.52 -4.94
CA LYS A 240 -18.10 4.59 -5.14
C LYS A 240 -18.68 5.46 -4.03
N SER A 241 -19.14 6.66 -4.38
CA SER A 241 -19.87 7.53 -3.46
C SER A 241 -21.34 7.17 -3.49
N PHE A 242 -21.96 7.05 -2.30
CA PHE A 242 -23.41 6.99 -2.17
C PHE A 242 -23.88 8.22 -1.39
N SER A 243 -24.96 8.83 -1.85
CA SER A 243 -25.61 9.95 -1.16
C SER A 243 -26.92 9.45 -0.59
N VAL A 244 -27.11 9.61 0.73
CA VAL A 244 -28.38 9.33 1.39
C VAL A 244 -29.07 10.66 1.63
N ALA A 245 -30.24 10.86 1.01
CA ALA A 245 -31.11 11.98 1.33
C ALA A 245 -31.79 11.69 2.67
N TRP A 246 -31.58 12.55 3.67
CA TRP A 246 -32.04 12.34 5.05
C TRP A 246 -33.52 12.70 5.29
N ASN A 247 -34.28 13.00 4.23
CA ASN A 247 -35.63 13.53 4.34
C ASN A 247 -36.71 12.45 4.18
N GLU A 248 -36.48 11.44 3.34
CA GLU A 248 -37.30 10.23 3.22
C GLU A 248 -36.39 9.11 2.75
N ALA A 249 -36.32 8.01 3.49
CA ALA A 249 -35.39 6.92 3.26
C ALA A 249 -35.62 6.25 1.88
N VAL A 250 -34.95 6.76 0.84
CA VAL A 250 -34.84 6.11 -0.47
C VAL A 250 -33.36 5.96 -0.80
N VAL A 251 -32.87 4.72 -0.73
CA VAL A 251 -31.52 4.36 -1.17
C VAL A 251 -31.59 4.16 -2.70
N ALA A 252 -31.20 5.18 -3.46
CA ALA A 252 -31.07 5.06 -4.91
C ALA A 252 -29.64 4.66 -5.29
N LEU A 253 -29.46 3.42 -5.77
CA LEU A 253 -28.21 2.96 -6.38
C LEU A 253 -28.07 3.60 -7.78
N LYS A 254 -27.29 4.67 -7.91
CA LYS A 254 -26.78 5.11 -9.22
C LYS A 254 -25.38 4.58 -9.43
N ALA A 255 -25.26 3.53 -10.23
CA ALA A 255 -24.01 3.19 -10.89
C ALA A 255 -23.88 4.10 -12.12
N SER A 256 -23.19 5.23 -12.02
CA SER A 256 -22.83 6.00 -13.21
C SER A 256 -21.71 5.26 -13.95
N LYS A 257 -22.06 4.67 -15.09
CA LYS A 257 -21.13 4.25 -16.14
C LYS A 257 -21.06 5.39 -17.16
N ASP A 258 -20.08 6.27 -17.01
CA ASP A 258 -19.62 7.22 -18.03
C ASP A 258 -18.07 7.11 -17.94
N ASP A 259 -17.27 6.61 -18.89
CA ASP A 259 -17.39 6.49 -20.34
C ASP A 259 -16.74 5.17 -20.84
N GLU A 260 -17.55 4.29 -21.41
CA GLU A 260 -17.10 3.29 -22.40
C GLU A 260 -18.25 3.16 -23.42
N LYS A 261 -18.17 3.93 -24.51
CA LYS A 261 -18.61 3.62 -25.88
C LYS A 261 -18.85 4.90 -26.67
N GLU A 262 -17.83 5.34 -27.42
CA GLU A 262 -18.08 5.93 -28.73
C GLU A 262 -16.86 5.76 -29.64
N SER A 263 -16.75 4.57 -30.27
CA SER A 263 -16.26 4.38 -31.65
C SER A 263 -16.01 2.89 -31.94
N ALA A 264 -17.09 2.10 -31.90
CA ALA A 264 -17.18 0.90 -32.72
C ALA A 264 -18.52 1.00 -33.44
N GLN A 265 -18.50 1.75 -34.56
CA GLN A 265 -19.42 1.77 -35.71
C GLN A 265 -19.60 3.20 -36.23
N ALA A 266 -18.63 3.63 -37.03
CA ALA A 266 -18.86 4.47 -38.20
C ALA A 266 -18.01 3.88 -39.32
N GLN A 267 -18.65 3.07 -40.17
CA GLN A 267 -18.26 2.55 -41.49
C GLN A 267 -16.92 1.79 -41.61
#